data_AF-A0A7W9PJY6-F1
#
_entry.id   AF-A0A7W9PJY6-F1
#
_cell.length_a   1.000
_cell.length_b   1.000
_cell.length_c   1.000
_cell.angle_alpha   90.00
_cell.angle_beta   90.00
_cell.angle_gamma   90.00
#
_symmetry.space_group_name_H-M   'P 1'
#
loop_
_entity.id
_entity.type
_entity.pdbx_description
1 polymer ?
#
loop_
_entity_poly.entity_id
_entity_poly.type
_entity_poly.pdbx_seq_one_letter_code
_entity_poly.pdbx_strand_id
1 'polypeptide(L)'
;MTSAPVEVAPEPYSSGSVLAEGLETAGRFGVATTSPSWRGDYPGADIIVTADGAETANNALYAVVADPGYPSCRVASYTVQSLSWDQVPSGTTVCIQTKDKRVGTVKFVWSRDREGNVRDRTVSGVIWAPKR
;
A
#
# COMPACT_ATOMS: atom_id res chain seq x y z
N MET A 1 -3.86 -32.60 -17.92
CA MET A 1 -3.49 -31.17 -17.84
C MET A 1 -2.80 -30.98 -16.50
N THR A 2 -1.49 -30.72 -16.50
CA THR A 2 -0.73 -30.53 -15.26
C THR A 2 -0.92 -29.08 -14.83
N SER A 3 -1.58 -28.85 -13.69
CA SER A 3 -1.63 -27.54 -13.06
C SER A 3 -0.20 -27.09 -12.74
N ALA A 4 0.20 -25.92 -13.24
CA ALA A 4 1.46 -25.32 -12.85
C ALA A 4 1.49 -25.17 -11.31
N PRO A 5 2.64 -25.37 -10.65
CA PRO A 5 2.73 -25.14 -9.22
C PRO A 5 2.33 -23.69 -8.92
N VAL A 6 1.39 -23.50 -8.00
CA VAL A 6 1.05 -22.16 -7.50
C VAL A 6 2.29 -21.61 -6.80
N GLU A 7 2.89 -20.55 -7.34
CA GLU A 7 4.05 -19.91 -6.71
C GLU A 7 3.63 -19.34 -5.35
N VAL A 8 4.11 -19.97 -4.26
CA VAL A 8 3.83 -19.55 -2.89
C VAL A 8 4.62 -18.29 -2.58
N ALA A 9 3.96 -17.31 -1.94
CA ALA A 9 4.60 -16.11 -1.45
C ALA A 9 5.66 -16.45 -0.37
N PRO A 10 6.78 -15.71 -0.30
CA PRO A 10 7.72 -15.81 0.82
C PRO A 10 7.04 -15.47 2.15
N GLU A 11 7.72 -15.81 3.24
CA GLU A 11 7.37 -15.32 4.57
C GLU A 11 7.21 -13.78 4.57
N PRO A 12 6.18 -13.23 5.24
CA PRO A 12 6.06 -11.80 5.46
C PRO A 12 7.31 -11.23 6.15
N TYR A 13 7.85 -10.14 5.61
CA TYR A 13 8.84 -9.31 6.30
C TYR A 13 8.15 -8.40 7.31
N SER A 14 7.01 -7.81 6.92
CA SER A 14 6.16 -6.97 7.75
C SER A 14 4.73 -6.98 7.23
N SER A 15 3.78 -6.71 8.10
CA SER A 15 2.38 -6.52 7.73
C SER A 15 1.68 -5.62 8.73
N GLY A 16 0.52 -5.10 8.36
CA GLY A 16 -0.25 -4.29 9.28
C GLY A 16 -1.51 -3.71 8.68
N SER A 17 -2.25 -3.01 9.54
CA SER A 17 -3.42 -2.21 9.22
C SER A 17 -3.37 -0.95 10.06
N VAL A 18 -3.43 0.21 9.41
CA VAL A 18 -3.33 1.52 10.06
C VAL A 18 -4.50 2.37 9.60
N LEU A 19 -5.24 2.89 10.56
CA LEU A 19 -6.23 3.94 10.32
C LEU A 19 -5.50 5.29 10.25
N ALA A 20 -5.66 6.01 9.15
CA ALA A 20 -5.07 7.32 8.93
C ALA A 20 -5.88 8.42 9.64
N GLU A 21 -5.79 8.42 10.98
CA GLU A 21 -6.41 9.41 11.85
C GLU A 21 -5.70 10.78 11.74
N GLY A 22 -6.41 11.89 12.02
CA GLY A 22 -5.78 13.22 12.12
C GLY A 22 -5.51 13.96 10.81
N LEU A 23 -5.96 13.44 9.66
CA LEU A 23 -5.86 14.13 8.36
C LEU A 23 -6.53 15.50 8.34
N GLU A 24 -7.54 15.70 9.17
CA GLU A 24 -8.27 16.98 9.28
C GLU A 24 -7.40 18.14 9.79
N THR A 25 -6.33 17.83 10.52
CA THR A 25 -5.48 18.83 11.16
C THR A 25 -4.15 19.00 10.43
N ALA A 26 -3.57 17.90 9.93
CA ALA A 26 -2.26 17.91 9.27
C ALA A 26 -2.32 17.80 7.74
N GLY A 27 -3.49 17.45 7.17
CA GLY A 27 -3.68 17.21 5.72
C GLY A 27 -2.98 15.95 5.18
N ARG A 28 -2.07 15.33 5.95
CA ARG A 28 -1.26 14.18 5.54
C ARG A 28 -1.02 13.23 6.72
N PHE A 29 -0.94 11.94 6.43
CA PHE A 29 -0.65 10.88 7.39
C PHE A 29 0.31 9.86 6.79
N GLY A 30 1.46 9.65 7.44
CA GLY A 30 2.51 8.75 6.95
C GLY A 30 2.33 7.32 7.47
N VAL A 31 2.52 6.31 6.62
CA VAL A 31 2.53 4.89 7.00
C VAL A 31 3.91 4.31 6.70
N ALA A 32 4.59 3.83 7.75
CA ALA A 32 5.86 3.11 7.64
C ALA A 32 5.60 1.62 7.44
N THR A 33 5.95 1.08 6.27
CA THR A 33 5.65 -0.31 5.91
C THR A 33 6.74 -1.28 6.34
N THR A 34 7.94 -0.79 6.66
CA THR A 34 9.08 -1.64 7.10
C THR A 34 9.06 -1.96 8.60
N SER A 35 8.14 -1.41 9.38
CA SER A 35 7.94 -1.79 10.78
C SER A 35 7.19 -3.12 10.88
N PRO A 36 7.54 -4.03 11.83
CA PRO A 36 6.91 -5.35 11.94
C PRO A 36 5.39 -5.30 12.06
N SER A 37 4.89 -4.30 12.80
CA SER A 37 3.54 -3.78 12.66
C SER A 37 3.63 -2.43 11.98
N TRP A 38 2.87 -2.23 10.89
CA TRP A 38 2.80 -0.91 10.24
C TRP A 38 2.35 0.14 11.26
N ARG A 39 2.95 1.32 11.20
CA ARG A 39 2.67 2.43 12.13
C ARG A 39 2.43 3.70 11.36
N GLY A 40 1.62 4.57 11.96
CA GLY A 40 1.58 5.98 11.59
C GLY A 40 2.90 6.62 12.00
N ASP A 41 3.74 7.02 11.05
CA ASP A 41 5.03 7.64 11.36
C ASP A 41 5.47 8.63 10.28
N TYR A 42 5.98 9.77 10.72
CA TYR A 42 6.68 10.77 9.92
C TYR A 42 7.78 11.39 10.79
N PRO A 43 9.08 11.30 10.45
CA PRO A 43 9.66 10.91 9.16
C PRO A 43 9.98 9.39 9.04
N GLY A 44 9.76 8.81 7.85
CA GLY A 44 10.07 7.39 7.57
C GLY A 44 8.99 6.62 6.84
N ALA A 45 7.86 7.26 6.54
CA ALA A 45 6.77 6.67 5.77
C ALA A 45 7.20 6.25 4.36
N ASP A 46 6.66 5.11 3.91
CA ASP A 46 6.72 4.70 2.51
C ASP A 46 5.45 5.12 1.76
N ILE A 47 4.36 5.35 2.51
CA ILE A 47 3.05 5.75 1.99
C ILE A 47 2.62 7.02 2.72
N ILE A 48 2.15 8.02 2.00
CA ILE A 48 1.53 9.22 2.58
C ILE A 48 0.07 9.25 2.14
N VAL A 49 -0.84 9.11 3.08
CA VAL A 49 -2.28 9.27 2.87
C VAL A 49 -2.61 10.76 2.96
N THR A 50 -3.42 11.26 2.03
CA THR A 50 -3.88 12.66 1.97
C THR A 50 -5.39 12.75 1.81
N ALA A 51 -5.91 13.97 1.74
CA ALA A 51 -7.31 14.21 1.42
C ALA A 51 -7.72 13.63 0.05
N ASP A 52 -6.81 13.71 -0.92
CA ASP A 52 -7.07 13.47 -2.35
C ASP A 52 -6.60 12.09 -2.83
N GLY A 53 -5.71 11.43 -2.08
CA GLY A 53 -5.16 10.15 -2.50
C GLY A 53 -4.13 9.54 -1.56
N ALA A 54 -3.39 8.58 -2.11
CA ALA A 54 -2.21 8.00 -1.50
C ALA A 54 -0.97 8.26 -2.36
N GLU A 55 0.05 8.82 -1.75
CA GLU A 55 1.36 9.08 -2.36
C GLU A 55 2.38 8.07 -1.82
N THR A 56 3.45 7.88 -2.57
CA THR A 56 4.64 7.17 -2.10
C THR A 56 5.66 8.16 -1.54
N ALA A 57 6.47 7.68 -0.61
CA ALA A 57 7.60 8.41 -0.04
C ALA A 57 8.79 7.46 0.14
N ASN A 58 9.93 7.99 0.58
CA ASN A 58 11.12 7.17 0.88
C ASN A 58 11.53 6.26 -0.29
N ASN A 59 11.44 6.76 -1.54
CA ASN A 59 11.71 6.03 -2.79
C ASN A 59 10.88 4.75 -3.01
N ALA A 60 9.74 4.62 -2.32
CA ALA A 60 8.76 3.61 -2.66
C ALA A 60 8.02 3.95 -3.96
N LEU A 61 7.47 2.95 -4.61
CA LEU A 61 6.67 3.09 -5.85
C LEU A 61 5.52 2.09 -5.84
N TYR A 62 4.39 2.47 -6.43
CA TYR A 62 3.27 1.58 -6.68
C TYR A 62 3.33 0.96 -8.08
N ALA A 63 2.64 -0.16 -8.22
CA ALA A 63 2.22 -0.71 -9.50
C ALA A 63 0.76 -1.17 -9.41
N VAL A 64 -0.04 -0.78 -10.40
CA VAL A 64 -1.44 -1.19 -10.51
C VAL A 64 -1.52 -2.39 -11.44
N VAL A 65 -1.98 -3.52 -10.92
CA VAL A 65 -2.16 -4.78 -11.66
C VAL A 65 -3.54 -5.34 -11.37
N ALA A 66 -4.08 -6.16 -12.28
CA ALA A 66 -5.46 -6.66 -12.17
C ALA A 66 -5.68 -7.56 -10.95
N ASP A 67 -4.71 -8.40 -10.59
CA ASP A 67 -4.80 -9.32 -9.46
C ASP A 67 -3.50 -9.27 -8.63
N PRO A 68 -3.40 -8.30 -7.70
CA PRO A 68 -2.20 -8.10 -6.89
C PRO A 68 -1.96 -9.24 -5.91
N GLY A 69 -0.83 -9.91 -6.07
CA GLY A 69 -0.31 -10.93 -5.19
C GLY A 69 1.19 -11.08 -5.40
N TYR A 70 1.87 -11.90 -4.61
CA TYR A 70 3.33 -11.99 -4.71
C TYR A 70 3.86 -12.26 -6.15
N PRO A 71 3.29 -13.20 -6.94
CA PRO A 71 3.78 -13.47 -8.29
C PRO A 71 3.63 -12.28 -9.25
N SER A 72 2.53 -11.52 -9.15
CA SER A 72 2.30 -10.34 -10.00
C SER A 72 3.13 -9.15 -9.49
N CYS A 73 3.20 -8.93 -8.19
CA CYS A 73 3.96 -7.83 -7.61
C CYS A 73 5.48 -7.99 -7.78
N ARG A 74 6.04 -9.20 -7.78
CA ARG A 74 7.50 -9.35 -7.97
C ARG A 74 7.97 -8.98 -9.38
N VAL A 75 7.10 -9.06 -10.39
CA VAL A 75 7.43 -8.78 -11.80
C VAL A 75 6.79 -7.49 -12.33
N ALA A 76 6.02 -6.79 -11.51
CA ALA A 76 5.34 -5.57 -11.90
C ALA A 76 6.33 -4.45 -12.25
N SER A 77 5.90 -3.54 -13.13
CA SER A 77 6.63 -2.31 -13.41
C SER A 77 6.20 -1.23 -12.41
N TYR A 78 7.14 -0.82 -11.55
CA TYR A 78 6.90 0.15 -10.49
C TYR A 78 7.25 1.55 -10.97
N THR A 79 6.23 2.34 -11.30
CA THR A 79 6.38 3.70 -11.85
C THR A 79 5.40 4.71 -11.27
N VAL A 80 4.44 4.26 -10.46
CA VAL A 80 3.34 5.11 -9.97
C VAL A 80 3.73 5.70 -8.61
N GLN A 81 3.75 7.04 -8.52
CA GLN A 81 4.08 7.75 -7.29
C GLN A 81 2.86 8.16 -6.47
N SER A 82 1.70 8.32 -7.11
CA SER A 82 0.47 8.80 -6.49
C SER A 82 -0.75 8.12 -7.10
N LEU A 83 -1.74 7.84 -6.26
CA LEU A 83 -3.04 7.26 -6.61
C LEU A 83 -4.13 8.18 -6.07
N SER A 84 -5.05 8.65 -6.91
CA SER A 84 -6.21 9.41 -6.42
C SER A 84 -7.32 8.48 -5.95
N TRP A 85 -8.15 8.93 -5.00
CA TRP A 85 -9.26 8.11 -4.50
C TRP A 85 -10.26 7.72 -5.59
N ASP A 86 -10.39 8.51 -6.65
CA ASP A 86 -11.27 8.17 -7.78
C ASP A 86 -10.67 7.07 -8.69
N GLN A 87 -9.34 6.94 -8.72
CA GLN A 87 -8.64 5.89 -9.47
C GLN A 87 -8.54 4.57 -8.69
N VAL A 88 -8.58 4.64 -7.36
CA VAL A 88 -8.55 3.48 -6.47
C VAL A 88 -9.81 3.44 -5.59
N PRO A 89 -10.90 2.84 -6.09
CA PRO A 89 -12.10 2.60 -5.30
C PRO A 89 -11.80 1.96 -3.95
N SER A 90 -12.66 2.20 -2.96
CA SER A 90 -12.51 1.59 -1.64
C SER A 90 -12.44 0.06 -1.75
N GLY A 91 -11.45 -0.53 -1.10
CA GLY A 91 -11.15 -1.96 -1.17
C GLY A 91 -10.11 -2.34 -2.23
N THR A 92 -9.67 -1.43 -3.09
CA THR A 92 -8.63 -1.69 -4.10
C THR A 92 -7.31 -2.07 -3.44
N THR A 93 -6.71 -3.14 -3.95
CA THR A 93 -5.35 -3.58 -3.63
C THR A 93 -4.42 -3.16 -4.77
N VAL A 94 -3.20 -2.76 -4.46
CA VAL A 94 -2.13 -2.48 -5.42
C VAL A 94 -0.83 -3.13 -4.95
N CYS A 95 0.15 -3.23 -5.85
CA CYS A 95 1.50 -3.61 -5.46
C CYS A 95 2.30 -2.39 -4.99
N ILE A 96 3.19 -2.60 -4.03
CA ILE A 96 4.19 -1.60 -3.59
C ILE A 96 5.59 -2.20 -3.66
N GLN A 97 6.57 -1.41 -4.07
CA GLN A 97 7.99 -1.69 -3.94
C GLN A 97 8.61 -0.63 -3.02
N THR A 98 9.26 -1.06 -1.94
CA THR A 98 9.97 -0.16 -1.02
C THR A 98 11.37 0.19 -1.56
N LYS A 99 12.07 1.15 -0.94
CA LYS A 99 13.44 1.51 -1.34
C LYS A 99 14.42 0.34 -1.39
N ASP A 100 14.26 -0.63 -0.49
CA ASP A 100 15.11 -1.81 -0.37
C ASP A 100 14.70 -2.91 -1.37
N LYS A 101 13.88 -2.56 -2.37
CA LYS A 101 13.36 -3.46 -3.41
C LYS A 101 12.53 -4.62 -2.89
N ARG A 102 12.04 -4.54 -1.64
CA ARG A 102 11.01 -5.47 -1.14
C ARG A 102 9.69 -5.12 -1.79
N VAL A 103 8.95 -6.16 -2.19
CA VAL A 103 7.64 -6.01 -2.80
C VAL A 103 6.56 -6.42 -1.82
N GLY A 104 5.36 -5.89 -2.00
CA GLY A 104 4.23 -6.10 -1.13
C GLY A 104 2.91 -5.80 -1.82
N THR A 105 1.82 -6.03 -1.09
CA THR A 105 0.50 -5.51 -1.45
C THR A 105 0.05 -4.49 -0.42
N VAL A 106 -0.68 -3.49 -0.90
CA VAL A 106 -1.35 -2.48 -0.09
C VAL A 106 -2.80 -2.42 -0.51
N LYS A 107 -3.71 -2.52 0.45
CA LYS A 107 -5.14 -2.33 0.29
C LYS A 107 -5.56 -1.03 0.95
N PHE A 108 -6.26 -0.20 0.19
CA PHE A 108 -6.87 1.04 0.66
C PHE A 108 -8.35 0.82 0.89
N VAL A 109 -8.82 1.08 2.10
CA VAL A 109 -10.26 1.09 2.43
C VAL A 109 -10.60 2.49 2.90
N TRP A 110 -11.65 3.08 2.35
CA TRP A 110 -12.10 4.42 2.70
C TRP A 110 -13.63 4.55 2.53
N SER A 111 -14.20 5.56 3.16
CA SER A 111 -15.62 5.94 3.04
C SER A 111 -15.73 7.38 2.52
N ARG A 112 -16.95 7.85 2.25
CA ARG A 112 -17.21 9.28 2.03
C ARG A 112 -18.22 9.79 3.05
N ASP A 113 -18.03 11.02 3.51
CA ASP A 113 -19.03 11.73 4.30
C ASP A 113 -20.21 12.19 3.43
N ARG A 114 -21.17 12.88 4.03
CA ARG A 114 -22.40 13.33 3.35
C ARG A 114 -22.11 14.41 2.32
N GLU A 115 -21.02 15.13 2.50
CA GLU A 115 -20.49 16.17 1.62
C GLU A 115 -19.67 15.58 0.46
N GLY A 116 -19.43 14.26 0.47
CA GLY A 116 -18.71 13.54 -0.58
C GLY A 116 -17.19 13.52 -0.38
N ASN A 117 -16.67 14.03 0.74
CA ASN A 117 -15.24 13.99 1.03
C ASN A 117 -14.84 12.62 1.55
N VAL A 118 -13.67 12.14 1.16
CA VAL A 118 -13.15 10.85 1.62
C VAL A 118 -12.85 10.90 3.12
N ARG A 119 -13.18 9.82 3.84
CA ARG A 119 -13.03 9.64 5.30
C ARG A 119 -12.65 8.18 5.62
N ASP A 120 -12.41 7.91 6.90
CA ASP A 120 -12.15 6.56 7.46
C ASP A 120 -11.11 5.73 6.68
N ARG A 121 -10.02 6.39 6.28
CA ARG A 121 -9.00 5.83 5.40
C ARG A 121 -8.14 4.84 6.17
N THR A 122 -8.26 3.57 5.86
CA THR A 122 -7.43 2.48 6.38
C THR A 122 -6.47 1.99 5.30
N VAL A 123 -5.20 1.87 5.67
CA VAL A 123 -4.16 1.30 4.82
C VAL A 123 -3.70 0.00 5.45
N SER A 124 -3.80 -1.09 4.71
CA SER A 124 -3.42 -2.42 5.19
C SER A 124 -2.63 -3.19 4.16
N GLY A 125 -1.88 -4.20 4.58
CA GLY A 125 -1.15 -5.02 3.62
C GLY A 125 0.00 -5.80 4.21
N VAL A 126 0.89 -6.23 3.32
CA VAL A 126 2.05 -7.08 3.63
C VAL A 126 3.21 -6.70 2.72
N ILE A 127 4.42 -6.66 3.28
CA ILE A 127 5.68 -6.65 2.55
C ILE A 127 6.32 -8.02 2.74
N TRP A 128 6.72 -8.67 1.65
CA TRP A 128 7.35 -9.99 1.71
C TRP A 128 8.86 -9.88 1.93
N ALA A 129 9.43 -10.91 2.57
CA ALA A 129 10.88 -11.06 2.61
C ALA A 129 11.44 -11.30 1.19
N PRO A 130 12.64 -10.78 0.87
CA PRO A 130 13.31 -11.12 -0.38
C PRO A 130 13.50 -12.65 -0.46
N LYS A 131 13.23 -13.26 -1.62
CA LYS A 131 13.70 -14.63 -1.88
C LYS A 131 15.23 -14.60 -1.90
N ARG A 132 15.86 -15.40 -1.05
CA ARG A 132 17.30 -15.65 -1.07
C ARG A 132 17.68 -16.59 -2.20
#